data_AF-A0A957T8F9-F1
#
_entry.id   AF-A0A957T8F9-F1
#
_cell.length_a   1.000
_cell.length_b   1.000
_cell.length_c   1.000
_cell.angle_alpha   90.00
_cell.angle_beta   90.00
_cell.angle_gamma   90.00
#
_symmetry.space_group_name_H-M   'P 1'
#
loop_
_entity.id
_entity.type
_entity.pdbx_description
1 polymer ?
#
loop_
_entity_poly.entity_id
_entity_poly.type
_entity_poly.pdbx_seq_one_letter_code
_entity_poly.pdbx_strand_id
1 'polypeptide(L)'
;IPVIYKPVRIYGREYVDGSLRGTASLDLAVEAGADLVVCINPLVPLDAQQLYPEDEHIGDEGMKTIVNQVVRILMHAGLRYHIKSLRRHYPDVDFILIEPQPDDQKMFAYDLMDYGSRLRAAQHGFESVTTGLMEHYSYFRDVLARHDIELTHTRVEAELRQLQQNGYNVGAIFAPPSTTAGVSSEASFATLERNLQRLSKLLDDNPPSSHTR
;
A
#
# COMPACT_ATOMS: atom_id res chain seq x y z
N ILE A 1 4.36 16.07 0.09
CA ILE A 1 3.02 16.45 -0.41
C ILE A 1 2.96 17.96 -0.69
N PRO A 2 2.77 18.37 -1.95
CA PRO A 2 2.57 19.78 -2.32
C PRO A 2 1.39 20.38 -1.54
N VAL A 3 1.35 21.70 -1.39
CA VAL A 3 0.37 22.44 -0.55
C VAL A 3 0.61 22.29 0.96
N ILE A 4 1.05 21.12 1.44
CA ILE A 4 1.31 20.86 2.87
C ILE A 4 2.78 21.14 3.23
N TYR A 5 3.71 20.79 2.34
CA TYR A 5 5.15 20.91 2.59
C TYR A 5 5.83 21.84 1.57
N LYS A 6 6.82 22.60 2.05
CA LYS A 6 7.69 23.40 1.18
C LYS A 6 8.59 22.47 0.34
N PRO A 7 8.90 22.83 -0.91
CA PRO A 7 9.91 22.11 -1.70
C PRO A 7 11.24 22.02 -0.96
N VAL A 8 11.94 20.91 -1.12
CA VAL A 8 13.26 20.67 -0.50
C VAL A 8 14.34 20.81 -1.57
N ARG A 9 15.43 21.49 -1.25
CA ARG A 9 16.54 21.67 -2.18
C ARG A 9 17.62 20.61 -1.95
N ILE A 10 17.92 19.83 -2.97
CA ILE A 10 18.95 18.77 -2.95
C ILE A 10 19.83 18.98 -4.19
N TYR A 11 21.16 18.99 -4.03
CA TYR A 11 22.12 19.22 -5.13
C TYR A 11 21.76 20.39 -6.07
N GLY A 12 21.28 21.49 -5.50
CA GLY A 12 20.94 22.71 -6.23
C GLY A 12 19.58 22.70 -6.95
N ARG A 13 18.86 21.57 -6.97
CA ARG A 13 17.52 21.42 -7.59
C ARG A 13 16.43 21.38 -6.52
N GLU A 14 15.25 21.91 -6.84
CA GLU A 14 14.08 21.84 -5.97
C GLU A 14 13.29 20.56 -6.23
N TYR A 15 12.96 19.86 -5.15
CA TYR A 15 12.19 18.62 -5.17
C TYR A 15 10.90 18.79 -4.40
N VAL A 16 9.86 18.20 -4.98
CA VAL A 16 8.54 18.03 -4.38
C VAL A 16 8.25 16.53 -4.30
N ASP A 17 7.10 16.20 -3.74
CA ASP A 17 6.64 14.82 -3.62
C ASP A 17 6.65 14.09 -4.96
N GLY A 18 7.25 12.89 -4.99
CA GLY A 18 7.35 12.06 -6.19
C GLY A 18 5.99 11.60 -6.73
N SER A 19 4.97 11.54 -5.88
CA SER A 19 3.59 11.20 -6.26
C SER A 19 3.00 12.12 -7.34
N LEU A 20 3.58 13.30 -7.56
CA LEU A 20 3.16 14.24 -8.60
C LEU A 20 3.54 13.86 -10.02
N ARG A 21 4.63 13.12 -10.22
CA ARG A 21 5.14 12.79 -11.57
C ARG A 21 4.58 11.45 -12.09
N GLY A 22 3.66 10.86 -11.35
CA GLY A 22 3.19 9.48 -11.51
C GLY A 22 3.55 8.65 -10.29
N THR A 23 3.01 7.44 -10.17
CA THR A 23 3.45 6.47 -9.15
C THR A 23 4.81 5.89 -9.52
N ALA A 24 5.82 6.76 -9.54
CA ALA A 24 7.21 6.52 -9.97
C ALA A 24 7.84 5.29 -9.32
N SER A 25 7.29 4.82 -8.20
CA SER A 25 7.71 3.57 -7.55
C SER A 25 7.45 2.32 -8.39
N LEU A 26 6.43 2.29 -9.26
CA LEU A 26 6.05 1.10 -10.01
C LEU A 26 6.99 0.86 -11.19
N ASP A 27 7.18 1.89 -12.00
CA ASP A 27 8.12 1.96 -13.12
C ASP A 27 9.54 1.68 -12.65
N LEU A 28 9.97 2.31 -11.55
CA LEU A 28 11.29 2.02 -10.97
C LEU A 28 11.44 0.57 -10.49
N ALA A 29 10.41 -0.01 -9.89
CA ALA A 29 10.45 -1.42 -9.47
C ALA A 29 10.59 -2.36 -10.67
N VAL A 30 9.85 -2.09 -11.75
CA VAL A 30 9.92 -2.86 -12.99
C VAL A 30 11.29 -2.70 -13.67
N GLU A 31 11.82 -1.48 -13.76
CA GLU A 31 13.14 -1.20 -14.33
C GLU A 31 14.28 -1.81 -13.49
N ALA A 32 14.07 -1.97 -12.18
CA ALA A 32 14.98 -2.69 -11.29
C ALA A 32 14.90 -4.22 -11.44
N GLY A 33 14.03 -4.74 -12.32
CA GLY A 33 13.92 -6.15 -12.64
C GLY A 33 12.84 -6.91 -11.86
N ALA A 34 11.88 -6.24 -11.24
CA ALA A 34 10.76 -6.91 -10.60
C ALA A 34 9.85 -7.59 -11.66
N ASP A 35 9.57 -8.87 -11.43
CA ASP A 35 8.62 -9.71 -12.17
C ASP A 35 7.23 -9.76 -11.51
N LEU A 36 7.13 -9.43 -10.23
CA LEU A 36 5.90 -9.21 -9.48
C LEU A 36 5.91 -7.85 -8.78
N VAL A 37 4.87 -7.04 -9.02
CA VAL A 37 4.67 -5.74 -8.35
C VAL A 37 3.33 -5.74 -7.61
N VAL A 38 3.38 -5.63 -6.29
CA VAL A 38 2.20 -5.45 -5.43
C VAL A 38 2.04 -3.97 -5.08
N CYS A 39 1.03 -3.34 -5.65
CA CYS A 39 0.69 -1.94 -5.43
C CYS A 39 -0.47 -1.84 -4.44
N ILE A 40 -0.27 -1.11 -3.34
CA ILE A 40 -1.30 -0.83 -2.33
C ILE A 40 -1.75 0.62 -2.51
N ASN A 41 -3.03 0.81 -2.85
CA ASN A 41 -3.63 2.14 -3.00
C ASN A 41 -4.77 2.35 -2.00
N PRO A 42 -4.54 3.07 -0.89
CA PRO A 42 -5.60 3.43 0.05
C PRO A 42 -6.43 4.65 -0.41
N LEU A 43 -6.03 5.32 -1.50
CA LEU A 43 -6.62 6.57 -1.99
C LEU A 43 -7.64 6.32 -3.09
N VAL A 44 -8.66 5.52 -2.78
CA VAL A 44 -9.81 5.32 -3.68
C VAL A 44 -10.86 6.41 -3.39
N PRO A 45 -11.47 6.98 -4.43
CA PRO A 45 -12.60 7.90 -4.27
C PRO A 45 -13.85 7.15 -3.82
N LEU A 46 -14.70 7.82 -3.04
CA LEU A 46 -15.97 7.25 -2.61
C LEU A 46 -16.94 7.18 -3.80
N ASP A 47 -17.66 6.07 -3.95
CA ASP A 47 -18.84 6.02 -4.82
C ASP A 47 -20.09 6.42 -4.03
N ALA A 48 -20.43 7.71 -4.07
CA ALA A 48 -21.60 8.22 -3.36
C ALA A 48 -22.93 7.72 -3.93
N GLN A 49 -23.01 7.31 -5.19
CA GLN A 49 -24.26 6.75 -5.72
C GLN A 49 -24.55 5.38 -5.11
N GLN A 50 -23.52 4.59 -4.86
CA GLN A 50 -23.65 3.27 -4.24
C GLN A 50 -23.97 3.37 -2.73
N LEU A 51 -23.48 4.41 -2.06
CA LEU A 51 -23.60 4.59 -0.62
C LEU A 51 -24.84 5.39 -0.18
N TYR A 52 -25.28 6.34 -1.00
CA TYR A 52 -26.40 7.24 -0.70
C TYR A 52 -27.40 7.24 -1.86
N PRO A 53 -28.16 6.15 -2.06
CA PRO A 53 -29.11 6.05 -3.16
C PRO A 53 -30.32 7.01 -3.04
N GLU A 54 -30.58 7.58 -1.85
CA GLU A 54 -31.79 8.33 -1.51
C GLU A 54 -31.49 9.65 -0.76
N ASP A 55 -30.72 10.58 -1.35
CA ASP A 55 -30.53 11.98 -0.91
C ASP A 55 -29.50 12.31 0.21
N GLU A 56 -28.22 11.95 0.05
CA GLU A 56 -27.12 12.72 0.64
C GLU A 56 -26.11 13.10 -0.46
N HIS A 57 -26.03 14.40 -0.77
CA HIS A 57 -25.07 14.89 -1.76
C HIS A 57 -23.72 15.09 -1.08
N ILE A 58 -22.62 14.60 -1.66
CA ILE A 58 -21.23 14.94 -1.23
C ILE A 58 -21.05 16.47 -1.07
N GLY A 59 -21.85 17.27 -1.79
CA GLY A 59 -21.89 18.73 -1.67
C GLY A 59 -22.20 19.26 -0.27
N ASP A 60 -22.92 18.50 0.55
CA ASP A 60 -23.34 18.91 1.90
C ASP A 60 -22.23 18.67 2.96
N GLU A 61 -21.19 17.90 2.63
CA GLU A 61 -20.07 17.60 3.53
C GLU A 61 -18.98 18.70 3.56
N GLY A 62 -19.17 19.78 2.80
CA GLY A 62 -18.31 20.96 2.81
C GLY A 62 -17.06 20.84 1.92
N MET A 63 -16.43 21.99 1.70
CA MET A 63 -15.37 22.17 0.69
C MET A 63 -14.17 21.22 0.85
N LYS A 64 -13.85 20.82 2.08
CA LYS A 64 -12.71 19.93 2.36
C LYS A 64 -12.95 18.51 1.83
N THR A 65 -14.14 17.96 2.02
CA THR A 65 -14.52 16.64 1.48
C THR A 65 -14.50 16.66 -0.04
N ILE A 66 -15.06 17.71 -0.66
CA ILE A 66 -15.07 17.86 -2.12
C ILE A 66 -13.63 17.88 -2.67
N VAL A 67 -12.73 18.67 -2.06
CA VAL A 67 -11.33 18.73 -2.49
C VAL A 67 -10.63 17.38 -2.30
N ASN A 68 -10.83 16.71 -1.16
CA ASN A 68 -10.28 15.37 -0.90
C ASN A 68 -10.76 14.35 -1.95
N GLN A 69 -12.06 14.37 -2.27
CA GLN A 69 -12.66 13.52 -3.28
C GLN A 69 -12.05 13.78 -4.67
N VAL A 70 -11.91 15.05 -5.09
CA VAL A 70 -11.30 15.40 -6.38
C VAL A 70 -9.85 14.92 -6.44
N VAL A 71 -9.07 15.13 -5.38
CA VAL A 71 -7.67 14.66 -5.32
C VAL A 71 -7.61 13.13 -5.43
N ARG A 72 -8.46 12.40 -4.71
CA ARG A 72 -8.55 10.93 -4.78
C ARG A 72 -8.93 10.46 -6.19
N ILE A 73 -9.89 11.09 -6.85
CA ILE A 73 -10.26 10.78 -8.24
C ILE A 73 -9.05 10.92 -9.17
N LEU A 74 -8.33 12.05 -9.10
CA LEU A 74 -7.19 12.32 -9.96
C LEU A 74 -6.04 11.33 -9.72
N MET A 75 -5.71 11.06 -8.46
CA MET A 75 -4.66 10.11 -8.10
C MET A 75 -5.02 8.68 -8.49
N HIS A 76 -6.26 8.25 -8.24
CA HIS A 76 -6.74 6.91 -8.57
C HIS A 76 -6.76 6.67 -10.09
N ALA A 77 -7.29 7.62 -10.86
CA ALA A 77 -7.30 7.54 -12.32
C ALA A 77 -5.88 7.51 -12.90
N GLY A 78 -4.99 8.36 -12.36
CA GLY A 78 -3.58 8.40 -12.74
C GLY A 78 -2.87 7.06 -12.50
N LEU A 79 -3.03 6.48 -11.30
CA LEU A 79 -2.46 5.18 -10.95
C LEU A 79 -2.96 4.07 -11.87
N ARG A 80 -4.28 3.98 -12.10
CA ARG A 80 -4.85 2.93 -12.96
C ARG A 80 -4.38 3.06 -14.41
N TYR A 81 -4.28 4.29 -14.92
CA TYR A 81 -3.73 4.54 -16.25
C TYR A 81 -2.25 4.13 -16.34
N HIS A 82 -1.47 4.44 -15.30
CA HIS A 82 -0.05 4.09 -15.24
C HIS A 82 0.17 2.57 -15.21
N ILE A 83 -0.55 1.85 -14.35
CA ILE A 83 -0.51 0.37 -14.31
C ILE A 83 -0.93 -0.22 -15.66
N LYS A 84 -1.97 0.32 -16.30
CA LYS A 84 -2.40 -0.12 -17.63
C LYS A 84 -1.29 0.08 -18.68
N SER A 85 -0.57 1.19 -18.61
CA SER A 85 0.58 1.45 -19.48
C SER A 85 1.72 0.48 -19.21
N LEU A 86 2.06 0.24 -17.94
CA LEU A 86 3.13 -0.68 -17.54
C LEU A 86 2.83 -2.12 -17.98
N ARG A 87 1.62 -2.62 -17.75
CA ARG A 87 1.19 -3.95 -18.23
C ARG A 87 1.32 -4.12 -19.74
N ARG A 88 1.23 -3.03 -20.51
CA ARG A 88 1.39 -3.08 -21.97
C ARG A 88 2.86 -3.10 -22.40
N HIS A 89 3.73 -2.40 -21.68
CA HIS A 89 5.17 -2.35 -21.98
C HIS A 89 5.93 -3.54 -21.40
N TYR A 90 5.44 -4.11 -20.30
CA TYR A 90 6.05 -5.20 -19.56
C TYR A 90 5.03 -6.34 -19.37
N PRO A 91 4.72 -7.11 -20.43
CA PRO A 91 3.71 -8.16 -20.39
C PRO A 91 4.09 -9.34 -19.49
N ASP A 92 5.37 -9.52 -19.20
CA ASP A 92 5.90 -10.58 -18.36
C ASP A 92 5.89 -10.23 -16.86
N VAL A 93 5.51 -8.99 -16.51
CA VAL A 93 5.41 -8.52 -15.11
C VAL A 93 3.97 -8.61 -14.63
N ASP A 94 3.77 -9.32 -13.52
CA ASP A 94 2.48 -9.40 -12.85
C ASP A 94 2.28 -8.20 -11.92
N PHE A 95 1.12 -7.54 -12.04
CA PHE A 95 0.74 -6.43 -11.15
C PHE A 95 -0.47 -6.81 -10.33
N ILE A 96 -0.31 -6.84 -9.01
CA ILE A 96 -1.41 -6.95 -8.05
C ILE A 96 -1.71 -5.55 -7.53
N LEU A 97 -2.93 -5.06 -7.78
CA LEU A 97 -3.41 -3.79 -7.25
C LEU A 97 -4.40 -4.07 -6.12
N ILE A 98 -4.05 -3.65 -4.91
CA ILE A 98 -4.87 -3.78 -3.71
C ILE A 98 -5.47 -2.41 -3.42
N GLU A 99 -6.79 -2.32 -3.47
CA GLU A 99 -7.54 -1.10 -3.18
C GLU A 99 -8.73 -1.43 -2.26
N PRO A 100 -9.14 -0.52 -1.37
CA PRO A 100 -10.43 -0.62 -0.70
C PRO A 100 -11.56 -0.60 -1.74
N GLN A 101 -12.72 -1.15 -1.37
CA GLN A 101 -13.91 -1.07 -2.22
C GLN A 101 -14.40 0.39 -2.32
N PRO A 102 -15.03 0.80 -3.43
CA PRO A 102 -15.54 2.16 -3.58
C PRO A 102 -16.61 2.55 -2.55
N ASP A 103 -17.27 1.58 -1.94
CA ASP A 103 -18.26 1.72 -0.87
C ASP A 103 -17.64 1.63 0.55
N ASP A 104 -16.31 1.57 0.66
CA ASP A 104 -15.61 1.50 1.93
C ASP A 104 -15.51 2.88 2.61
N GLN A 105 -16.61 3.27 3.27
CA GLN A 105 -16.69 4.53 4.02
C GLN A 105 -15.62 4.63 5.12
N LYS A 106 -15.24 3.51 5.75
CA LYS A 106 -14.24 3.53 6.83
C LYS A 106 -12.89 3.97 6.28
N MET A 107 -12.44 3.38 5.18
CA MET A 107 -11.16 3.76 4.56
C MET A 107 -11.19 5.19 4.00
N PHE A 108 -12.34 5.64 3.50
CA PHE A 108 -12.51 7.02 3.03
C PHE A 108 -12.46 8.05 4.17
N ALA A 109 -13.12 7.76 5.29
CA ALA A 109 -13.25 8.64 6.45
C ALA A 109 -11.94 8.82 7.22
N TYR A 110 -11.01 7.86 7.14
CA TYR A 110 -9.70 8.02 7.77
C TYR A 110 -8.87 9.07 7.02
N ASP A 111 -8.61 10.19 7.69
CA ASP A 111 -7.61 11.15 7.24
C ASP A 111 -6.22 10.52 7.41
N LEU A 112 -5.50 10.31 6.30
CA LEU A 112 -4.14 9.74 6.32
C LEU A 112 -3.15 10.62 7.11
N MET A 113 -3.47 11.91 7.26
CA MET A 113 -2.66 12.86 8.02
C MET A 113 -2.96 12.82 9.52
N ASP A 114 -4.09 12.23 9.95
CA ASP A 114 -4.41 12.03 11.37
C ASP A 114 -3.69 10.80 11.93
N TYR A 115 -2.73 11.04 12.82
CA TYR A 115 -1.94 9.99 13.46
C TYR A 115 -2.80 9.03 14.29
N GLY A 116 -3.89 9.51 14.90
CA GLY A 116 -4.80 8.69 15.71
C GLY A 116 -5.60 7.68 14.88
N SER A 117 -5.87 8.01 13.62
CA SER A 117 -6.63 7.18 12.69
C SER A 117 -5.78 6.17 11.93
N ARG A 118 -4.45 6.31 11.89
CA ARG A 118 -3.55 5.38 11.17
C ARG A 118 -3.63 3.95 11.64
N LEU A 119 -3.71 3.74 12.95
CA LEU A 119 -3.85 2.38 13.50
C LEU A 119 -5.15 1.78 13.00
N ARG A 120 -6.28 2.50 13.12
CA ARG A 120 -7.59 2.02 12.69
C ARG A 120 -7.64 1.77 11.18
N ALA A 121 -7.04 2.64 10.38
CA ALA A 121 -6.91 2.46 8.94
C ALA A 121 -6.10 1.20 8.59
N ALA A 122 -5.01 0.94 9.33
CA ALA A 122 -4.21 -0.27 9.14
C ALA A 122 -4.97 -1.54 9.57
N GLN A 123 -5.71 -1.50 10.67
CA GLN A 123 -6.57 -2.61 11.14
C GLN A 123 -7.63 -2.94 10.09
N HIS A 124 -8.34 -1.91 9.65
CA HIS A 124 -9.38 -2.04 8.63
C HIS A 124 -8.81 -2.50 7.28
N GLY A 125 -7.65 -1.97 6.87
CA GLY A 125 -6.96 -2.39 5.65
C GLY A 125 -6.51 -3.85 5.72
N PHE A 126 -5.98 -4.30 6.87
CA PHE A 126 -5.62 -5.69 7.05
C PHE A 126 -6.84 -6.62 6.95
N GLU A 127 -7.93 -6.28 7.65
CA GLU A 127 -9.19 -7.04 7.61
C GLU A 127 -9.77 -7.13 6.19
N SER A 128 -9.84 -5.99 5.48
CA SER A 128 -10.36 -5.91 4.12
C SER A 128 -9.52 -6.74 3.14
N VAL A 129 -8.18 -6.62 3.21
CA VAL A 129 -7.27 -7.38 2.34
C VAL A 129 -7.33 -8.88 2.61
N THR A 130 -7.40 -9.29 3.88
CA THR A 130 -7.48 -10.71 4.25
C THR A 130 -8.78 -11.33 3.76
N THR A 131 -9.90 -10.62 3.93
CA THR A 131 -11.20 -11.04 3.42
C THR A 131 -11.18 -11.16 1.89
N GLY A 132 -10.71 -10.12 1.18
CA GLY A 132 -10.62 -10.14 -0.28
C GLY A 132 -9.66 -11.21 -0.81
N LEU A 133 -8.58 -11.51 -0.08
CA LEU A 133 -7.66 -12.59 -0.44
C LEU A 133 -8.32 -13.97 -0.31
N MET A 134 -9.19 -14.18 0.69
CA MET A 134 -9.97 -15.41 0.81
C MET A 134 -11.04 -15.52 -0.28
N GLU A 135 -11.75 -14.43 -0.57
CA GLU A 135 -12.78 -14.39 -1.63
C GLU A 135 -12.21 -14.67 -3.02
N HIS A 136 -10.98 -14.24 -3.27
CA HIS A 136 -10.29 -14.42 -4.54
C HIS A 136 -9.06 -15.34 -4.44
N TYR A 137 -9.10 -16.31 -3.52
CA TYR A 137 -7.95 -17.17 -3.19
C TYR A 137 -7.32 -17.85 -4.40
N SER A 138 -8.13 -18.38 -5.33
CA SER A 138 -7.64 -19.04 -6.54
C SER A 138 -6.80 -18.10 -7.40
N TYR A 139 -7.27 -16.88 -7.64
CA TYR A 139 -6.54 -15.87 -8.39
C TYR A 139 -5.20 -15.53 -7.73
N PHE A 140 -5.21 -15.22 -6.43
CA PHE A 140 -3.98 -14.87 -5.72
C PHE A 140 -3.00 -16.03 -5.68
N ARG A 141 -3.48 -17.25 -5.40
CA ARG A 141 -2.64 -18.46 -5.44
C ARG A 141 -1.97 -18.63 -6.81
N ASP A 142 -2.74 -18.51 -7.90
CA ASP A 142 -2.24 -18.79 -9.25
C ASP A 142 -1.26 -17.70 -9.73
N VAL A 143 -1.47 -16.43 -9.35
CA VAL A 143 -0.51 -15.35 -9.63
C VAL A 143 0.75 -15.52 -8.80
N LEU A 144 0.62 -15.67 -7.47
CA LEU A 144 1.76 -15.77 -6.55
C LEU A 144 2.61 -17.01 -6.80
N ALA A 145 2.01 -18.14 -7.19
CA ALA A 145 2.73 -19.36 -7.51
C ALA A 145 3.65 -19.23 -8.74
N ARG A 146 3.39 -18.30 -9.68
CA ARG A 146 4.32 -18.01 -10.79
C ARG A 146 5.63 -17.38 -10.33
N HIS A 147 5.63 -16.80 -9.12
CA HIS A 147 6.75 -16.08 -8.51
C HIS A 147 7.29 -16.82 -7.28
N ASP A 148 7.09 -18.13 -7.20
CA ASP A 148 7.53 -19.00 -6.09
C ASP A 148 6.99 -18.59 -4.70
N ILE A 149 5.86 -17.88 -4.65
CA ILE A 149 5.18 -17.51 -3.40
C ILE A 149 4.03 -18.49 -3.15
N GLU A 150 4.23 -19.39 -2.20
CA GLU A 150 3.20 -20.35 -1.79
C GLU A 150 2.14 -19.69 -0.90
N LEU A 151 0.89 -19.74 -1.37
CA LEU A 151 -0.28 -19.37 -0.58
C LEU A 151 -0.98 -20.64 -0.08
N THR A 152 -1.09 -20.79 1.25
CA THR A 152 -1.77 -21.93 1.88
C THR A 152 -3.06 -21.49 2.57
N HIS A 153 -4.19 -22.09 2.18
CA HIS A 153 -5.52 -21.75 2.70
C HIS A 153 -5.61 -21.87 4.22
N THR A 154 -5.03 -22.93 4.79
CA THR A 154 -5.00 -23.16 6.23
C THR A 154 -4.27 -22.07 7.00
N ARG A 155 -3.21 -21.50 6.41
CA ARG A 155 -2.44 -20.42 7.03
C ARG A 155 -3.21 -19.11 7.01
N VAL A 156 -3.86 -18.77 5.90
CA VAL A 156 -4.65 -17.55 5.78
C VAL A 156 -5.86 -17.60 6.73
N GLU A 157 -6.57 -18.73 6.79
CA GLU A 157 -7.68 -18.89 7.72
C GLU A 157 -7.24 -18.83 9.19
N ALA A 158 -6.09 -19.42 9.53
CA ALA A 158 -5.56 -19.40 10.90
C ALA A 158 -5.23 -17.97 11.34
N GLU A 159 -4.56 -17.20 10.48
CA GLU A 159 -4.28 -15.77 10.71
C GLU A 159 -5.58 -14.98 10.88
N LEU A 160 -6.57 -15.17 10.01
CA LEU A 160 -7.86 -14.48 10.11
C LEU A 160 -8.58 -14.79 11.43
N ARG A 161 -8.64 -16.06 11.84
CA ARG A 161 -9.27 -16.46 13.12
C ARG A 161 -8.52 -15.88 14.32
N GLN A 162 -7.20 -15.93 14.31
CA GLN A 162 -6.37 -15.36 15.38
C GLN A 162 -6.60 -13.84 15.51
N LEU A 163 -6.85 -13.16 14.40
CA LEU A 163 -7.08 -11.73 14.39
C LEU A 163 -8.47 -11.31 14.82
N GLN A 164 -9.49 -12.06 14.41
CA GLN A 164 -10.85 -11.89 14.92
C GLN A 164 -10.89 -12.05 16.45
N GLN A 165 -10.14 -13.02 16.98
CA GLN A 165 -10.02 -13.25 18.43
C GLN A 165 -9.27 -12.12 19.16
N ASN A 166 -8.30 -11.50 18.49
CA ASN A 166 -7.47 -10.41 19.05
C ASN A 166 -8.01 -9.00 18.74
N GLY A 167 -9.24 -8.88 18.21
CA GLY A 167 -9.86 -7.59 17.89
C GLY A 167 -9.10 -6.80 16.83
N TYR A 168 -8.49 -7.48 15.86
CA TYR A 168 -7.66 -6.90 14.81
C TYR A 168 -6.52 -6.01 15.35
N ASN A 169 -5.92 -6.34 16.50
CA ASN A 169 -4.78 -5.57 16.99
C ASN A 169 -3.54 -5.78 16.11
N VAL A 170 -3.37 -4.91 15.10
CA VAL A 170 -2.26 -4.95 14.13
C VAL A 170 -0.90 -4.73 14.80
N GLY A 171 -0.87 -4.16 16.01
CA GLY A 171 0.36 -4.08 16.82
C GLY A 171 0.95 -5.45 17.14
N ALA A 172 0.14 -6.50 17.18
CA ALA A 172 0.58 -7.89 17.38
C ALA A 172 1.01 -8.59 16.08
N ILE A 173 0.57 -8.12 14.90
CA ILE A 173 0.87 -8.72 13.58
C ILE A 173 2.30 -8.37 13.13
N PHE A 174 2.73 -7.14 13.40
CA PHE A 174 4.10 -6.69 13.14
C PHE A 174 5.06 -7.04 14.28
N ALA A 175 4.59 -7.71 15.33
CA ALA A 175 5.48 -8.33 16.29
C ALA A 175 6.17 -9.52 15.59
N PRO A 176 7.51 -9.66 15.66
CA PRO A 176 8.17 -10.85 15.12
C PRO A 176 7.50 -12.10 15.71
N PRO A 177 7.37 -13.20 14.94
CA PRO A 177 6.67 -14.39 15.39
C PRO A 177 7.17 -14.77 16.77
N SER A 178 6.25 -14.74 17.73
CA SER A 178 6.55 -14.91 19.15
C SER A 178 7.14 -16.29 19.36
N THR A 179 8.46 -16.38 19.30
CA THR A 179 9.19 -17.45 19.97
C THR A 179 8.97 -17.18 21.45
N THR A 180 8.36 -18.14 22.12
CA THR A 180 8.14 -18.17 23.56
C THR A 180 9.44 -17.88 24.33
N ALA A 181 9.68 -16.62 24.65
CA ALA A 181 10.50 -16.12 25.76
C ALA A 181 10.55 -14.59 25.64
N GLY A 182 10.31 -13.88 26.74
CA GLY A 182 10.37 -12.41 26.76
C GLY A 182 11.69 -11.88 26.23
N VAL A 183 11.62 -11.09 25.16
CA VAL A 183 12.78 -10.40 24.60
C VAL A 183 12.46 -8.90 24.64
N SER A 184 13.32 -8.14 25.34
CA SER A 184 13.17 -6.71 25.57
C SER A 184 13.26 -5.90 24.27
N SER A 185 12.61 -4.73 24.27
CA SER A 185 12.58 -3.73 23.18
C SER A 185 13.95 -3.44 22.52
N GLU A 186 15.04 -3.58 23.27
CA GLU A 186 16.42 -3.40 22.76
C GLU A 186 16.82 -4.41 21.68
N ALA A 187 16.36 -5.65 21.77
CA ALA A 187 16.70 -6.68 20.79
C ALA A 187 15.94 -6.50 19.46
N SER A 188 14.73 -5.94 19.50
CA SER A 188 13.97 -5.56 18.30
C SER A 188 14.67 -4.42 17.56
N PHE A 189 15.17 -3.42 18.29
CA PHE A 189 15.97 -2.33 17.71
C PHE A 189 17.28 -2.81 17.09
N ALA A 190 18.01 -3.67 17.80
CA ALA A 190 19.27 -4.26 17.30
C ALA A 190 19.08 -5.19 16.08
N THR A 191 17.86 -5.70 15.87
CA THR A 191 17.49 -6.50 14.69
C THR A 191 17.13 -5.58 13.52
N LEU A 192 16.40 -4.50 13.79
CA LEU A 192 16.06 -3.49 12.78
C LEU A 192 17.32 -2.81 12.22
N GLU A 193 18.26 -2.44 13.09
CA GLU A 193 19.52 -1.81 12.71
C GLU A 193 20.39 -2.75 11.86
N ARG A 194 20.43 -4.04 12.20
CA ARG A 194 21.11 -5.06 11.37
C ARG A 194 20.49 -5.23 9.99
N ASN A 195 19.16 -5.20 9.90
CA ASN A 195 18.46 -5.35 8.63
C ASN A 195 18.65 -4.12 7.74
N LEU A 196 18.61 -2.91 8.32
CA LEU A 196 18.91 -1.67 7.60
C LEU A 196 20.37 -1.61 7.11
N GLN A 197 21.32 -2.07 7.92
CA GLN A 197 22.72 -2.18 7.49
C GLN A 197 22.92 -3.19 6.35
N ARG A 198 22.21 -4.33 6.39
CA ARG A 198 22.21 -5.30 5.27
C ARG A 198 21.60 -4.70 4.00
N LEU A 199 20.51 -3.95 4.12
CA LEU A 199 19.86 -3.31 2.99
C LEU A 199 20.75 -2.22 2.38
N SER A 200 21.41 -1.40 3.21
CA SER A 200 22.41 -0.43 2.76
C SER A 200 23.52 -1.11 1.97
N LYS A 201 24.05 -2.23 2.50
CA LYS A 201 25.13 -2.96 1.85
C LYS A 201 24.72 -3.57 0.50
N LEU A 202 23.47 -4.05 0.38
CA LEU A 202 22.92 -4.55 -0.88
C LEU A 202 22.71 -3.46 -1.93
N LEU A 203 22.39 -2.23 -1.49
CA LEU A 203 22.30 -1.07 -2.37
C LEU A 203 23.68 -0.54 -2.78
N ASP A 204 24.69 -0.68 -1.92
CA ASP A 204 26.07 -0.28 -2.22
C ASP A 204 26.80 -1.31 -3.11
N ASP A 205 26.49 -2.61 -2.98
CA ASP A 205 27.08 -3.70 -3.77
C ASP A 205 26.48 -3.80 -5.21
N ASN A 206 25.42 -3.03 -5.51
CA ASN A 206 24.81 -2.92 -6.85
C ASN A 206 24.76 -1.44 -7.29
N PRO A 207 25.88 -0.85 -7.75
CA PRO A 207 25.84 0.50 -8.28
C PRO A 207 24.97 0.55 -9.55
N PRO A 208 24.16 1.60 -9.76
CA PRO A 208 23.39 1.75 -10.98
C PRO A 208 24.34 1.76 -12.18
N SER A 209 24.12 0.84 -13.12
CA SER A 209 24.86 0.80 -14.37
C SER A 209 24.66 2.11 -15.12
N SER A 210 25.75 2.86 -15.31
CA SER A 210 25.79 4.07 -16.10
C SER A 210 25.59 3.71 -17.58
N HIS A 211 24.34 3.56 -18.02
CA HIS A 211 24.03 3.52 -19.44
C HIS A 211 23.74 4.92 -19.95
N THR A 212 24.81 5.53 -20.44
CA THR A 212 24.83 6.65 -21.37
C THR A 212 24.21 6.19 -22.70
N ARG A 213 23.04 6.71 -23.05
CA ARG A 213 22.70 7.24 -24.40
C ARG A 213 21.32 7.86 -24.42
#